data_AF-A0ABD3VG12-F1
#
_entry.id   AF-A0ABD3VG12-F1
#
_cell.length_a   1.000
_cell.length_b   1.000
_cell.length_c   1.000
_cell.angle_alpha   90.00
_cell.angle_beta   90.00
_cell.angle_gamma   90.00
#
_symmetry.space_group_name_H-M   'P 1'
#
loop_
_entity.id
_entity.type
_entity.pdbx_description
1 polymer ?
#
loop_
_entity_poly.entity_id
_entity_poly.type
_entity_poly.pdbx_seq_one_letter_code
_entity_poly.pdbx_strand_id
1 'polypeptide(L)'
;MSSVSRKRKLANEKRVFQVKWEVLYFVTEVNYTIQCIICQQMISVTKGYNGRRHYETMHRKKYDAYAGKIKEDKVIQLKSALCKQTIFFNFFYQC
;
A
#
# COMPACT_ATOMS: atom_id res chain seq x y z
N MET A 1 -5.46 -12.92 -42.66
CA MET A 1 -5.93 -11.71 -41.94
C MET A 1 -6.06 -12.09 -40.46
N SER A 2 -5.00 -11.91 -39.66
CA SER A 2 -4.88 -10.89 -38.57
C SER A 2 -6.06 -10.91 -37.58
N SER A 3 -5.89 -11.24 -36.29
CA SER A 3 -4.94 -10.63 -35.36
C SER A 3 -4.69 -11.51 -34.11
N VAL A 4 -3.46 -11.99 -33.95
CA VAL A 4 -2.99 -12.46 -32.63
C VAL A 4 -2.81 -11.20 -31.78
N SER A 5 -3.77 -10.94 -30.91
CA SER A 5 -3.65 -9.92 -29.87
C SER A 5 -2.44 -10.25 -29.00
N ARG A 6 -1.29 -9.64 -29.31
CA ARG A 6 -0.08 -9.68 -28.48
C ARG A 6 -0.45 -9.10 -27.12
N LYS A 7 -0.80 -9.96 -26.16
CA LYS A 7 -0.92 -9.62 -24.74
C LYS A 7 0.38 -8.92 -24.34
N ARG A 8 0.28 -7.61 -24.06
CA ARG A 8 1.42 -6.75 -23.74
C ARG A 8 2.25 -7.37 -22.61
N LYS A 9 3.54 -7.60 -22.87
CA LYS A 9 4.57 -8.03 -21.90
C LYS A 9 4.95 -6.87 -20.96
N LEU A 10 3.98 -6.38 -20.19
CA LEU A 10 4.15 -5.29 -19.21
C LEU A 10 3.85 -5.77 -17.78
N ALA A 11 4.12 -7.05 -17.51
CA ALA A 11 3.58 -7.75 -16.34
C ALA A 11 4.50 -7.77 -15.12
N ASN A 12 5.81 -7.53 -15.28
CA ASN A 12 6.77 -7.66 -14.17
C ASN A 12 7.01 -6.36 -13.41
N GLU A 13 7.22 -5.22 -14.08
CA GLU A 13 7.40 -3.92 -13.39
C GLU A 13 6.14 -3.45 -12.64
N LYS A 14 4.96 -3.88 -13.09
CA LYS A 14 3.67 -3.51 -12.49
C LYS A 14 3.33 -4.20 -11.17
N ARG A 15 4.14 -5.16 -10.72
CA ARG A 15 3.94 -5.87 -9.45
C ARG A 15 4.93 -5.47 -8.35
N VAL A 16 5.85 -4.56 -8.64
CA VAL A 16 6.82 -4.07 -7.66
C VAL A 16 6.18 -2.96 -6.85
N PHE A 17 6.21 -3.10 -5.52
CA PHE A 17 5.76 -2.05 -4.62
C PHE A 17 6.61 -0.79 -4.80
N GLN A 18 5.95 0.37 -4.76
CA GLN A 18 6.63 1.66 -4.86
C GLN A 18 6.54 2.35 -3.51
N VAL A 19 7.69 2.71 -2.92
CA VAL A 19 7.76 3.35 -1.59
C VAL A 19 6.92 4.63 -1.51
N LYS A 20 6.78 5.38 -2.61
CA LYS A 20 5.89 6.55 -2.65
C LYS A 20 4.43 6.25 -2.32
N TRP A 21 3.98 5.00 -2.51
CA TRP A 21 2.61 4.59 -2.15
C TRP A 21 2.37 4.60 -0.65
N GLU A 22 3.42 4.49 0.17
CA GLU A 22 3.28 4.61 1.63
C GLU A 22 2.72 5.96 2.03
N VAL A 23 3.28 7.04 1.49
CA VAL A 23 2.83 8.39 1.78
C VAL A 23 1.59 8.76 0.98
N LEU A 24 1.47 8.31 -0.27
CA LEU A 24 0.31 8.66 -1.10
C LEU A 24 -0.98 8.01 -0.60
N TYR A 25 -0.94 6.73 -0.23
CA TYR A 25 -2.13 5.90 -0.01
C TYR A 25 -2.17 5.23 1.37
N PHE A 26 -1.21 5.51 2.25
CA PHE A 26 -1.10 4.88 3.57
C PHE A 26 -1.06 3.34 3.49
N VAL A 27 -0.22 2.81 2.61
CA VAL A 27 -0.05 1.36 2.43
C VAL A 27 1.40 0.93 2.59
N THR A 28 1.67 -0.31 2.97
CA THR A 28 3.02 -0.89 3.04
C THR A 28 3.03 -2.24 2.33
N GLU A 29 4.20 -2.72 1.91
CA GLU A 29 4.33 -4.08 1.41
C GLU A 29 4.56 -5.05 2.57
N VAL A 30 3.86 -6.19 2.53
CA VAL A 30 4.04 -7.34 3.43
C VAL A 30 3.93 -8.61 2.59
N ASN A 31 4.95 -9.45 2.59
CA ASN A 31 4.97 -10.73 1.87
C ASN A 31 4.50 -10.61 0.39
N TYR A 32 5.03 -9.62 -0.33
CA TYR A 32 4.66 -9.34 -1.74
C TYR A 32 3.19 -8.98 -1.97
N THR A 33 2.50 -8.55 -0.92
CA THR A 33 1.13 -8.03 -0.97
C THR A 33 1.07 -6.66 -0.32
N ILE A 34 0.02 -5.90 -0.60
CA ILE A 34 -0.15 -4.56 -0.02
C ILE A 34 -0.98 -4.69 1.25
N GLN A 35 -0.53 -4.11 2.35
CA GLN A 35 -1.31 -3.93 3.58
C GLN A 35 -1.65 -2.45 3.76
N CYS A 36 -2.90 -2.15 4.09
CA CYS A 36 -3.29 -0.79 4.49
C CYS A 36 -2.81 -0.49 5.91
N ILE A 37 -2.07 0.60 6.11
CA ILE A 37 -1.55 0.99 7.42
C ILE A 37 -2.68 1.51 8.34
N ILE A 38 -3.76 2.05 7.76
CA ILE A 38 -4.87 2.66 8.52
C ILE A 38 -5.80 1.58 9.10
N CYS A 39 -6.24 0.62 8.28
CA CYS A 39 -7.22 -0.39 8.68
C CYS A 39 -6.68 -1.82 8.69
N GLN A 40 -5.39 -2.00 8.40
CA GLN A 40 -4.68 -3.30 8.43
C GLN A 40 -5.21 -4.33 7.43
N GLN A 41 -6.13 -3.96 6.52
CA GLN A 41 -6.64 -4.84 5.48
C GLN A 41 -5.56 -5.18 4.44
N MET A 42 -5.49 -6.46 4.09
CA MET A 42 -4.66 -6.95 3.00
C MET A 42 -5.35 -6.69 1.66
N ILE A 43 -4.60 -6.14 0.71
CA ILE A 43 -5.02 -5.80 -0.63
C ILE A 43 -4.36 -6.80 -1.58
N SER A 44 -5.18 -7.70 -2.12
CA SER A 44 -4.75 -8.74 -3.03
C SER A 44 -4.17 -8.11 -4.30
N VAL A 45 -2.89 -8.42 -4.56
CA VAL A 45 -2.07 -7.93 -5.67
C VAL A 45 -1.44 -6.55 -5.45
N THR A 46 -0.10 -6.53 -5.50
CA THR A 46 0.77 -5.34 -5.45
C THR A 46 0.67 -4.50 -6.72
N LYS A 47 -0.46 -3.79 -6.86
CA LYS A 47 -0.69 -2.80 -7.92
C LYS A 47 -1.05 -1.47 -7.28
N GLY A 48 -0.43 -0.39 -7.76
CA GLY A 48 -0.72 0.96 -7.28
C GLY A 48 -2.20 1.34 -7.40
N TYR A 49 -2.90 0.83 -8.42
CA TYR A 49 -4.36 1.02 -8.56
C TYR A 49 -5.14 0.45 -7.38
N ASN A 50 -4.76 -0.74 -6.88
CA ASN A 50 -5.49 -1.39 -5.80
C ASN A 50 -5.32 -0.62 -4.48
N GLY A 51 -4.08 -0.21 -4.17
CA GLY A 51 -3.78 0.62 -2.99
C GLY A 51 -4.47 1.99 -3.06
N ARG A 52 -4.40 2.66 -4.22
CA ARG A 52 -5.09 3.94 -4.46
C ARG A 52 -6.60 3.81 -4.28
N ARG A 53 -7.23 2.83 -4.96
CA ARG A 53 -8.68 2.62 -4.89
C ARG A 53 -9.13 2.40 -3.46
N HIS A 54 -8.42 1.54 -2.72
CA HIS A 54 -8.71 1.29 -1.32
C HIS A 54 -8.66 2.58 -0.48
N TYR A 55 -7.60 3.38 -0.63
CA TYR A 55 -7.48 4.67 0.04
C TYR A 55 -8.64 5.63 -0.32
N GLU A 56 -8.90 5.80 -1.62
CA GLU A 56 -9.92 6.72 -2.13
C GLU A 56 -11.32 6.39 -1.62
N THR A 57 -11.68 5.10 -1.56
CA THR A 57 -13.03 4.67 -1.15
C THR A 57 -13.20 4.60 0.36
N MET A 58 -12.17 4.23 1.11
CA MET A 58 -12.29 3.94 2.54
C MET A 58 -11.80 5.09 3.44
N HIS A 59 -10.74 5.80 3.04
CA HIS A 59 -9.96 6.63 3.96
C HIS A 59 -9.83 8.09 3.54
N ARG A 60 -10.05 8.41 2.26
CA ARG A 60 -9.88 9.76 1.71
C ARG A 60 -10.56 10.83 2.55
N LYS A 61 -11.83 10.63 2.91
CA LYS A 61 -12.62 11.62 3.68
C LYS A 61 -11.93 12.08 4.98
N LYS A 62 -11.14 11.20 5.62
CA LYS A 62 -10.47 11.48 6.88
C LYS A 62 -8.99 11.87 6.71
N TYR A 63 -8.32 11.35 5.69
CA TYR A 63 -6.86 11.44 5.56
C TYR A 63 -6.37 12.38 4.44
N ASP A 64 -7.23 12.87 3.54
CA ASP A 64 -6.84 13.87 2.53
C ASP A 64 -6.44 15.21 3.14
N ALA A 65 -6.86 15.48 4.38
CA ALA A 65 -6.48 16.70 5.10
C ALA A 65 -4.99 16.74 5.45
N TYR A 66 -4.28 15.61 5.42
CA TYR A 66 -2.85 15.55 5.69
C TYR A 66 -2.05 15.77 4.40
N ALA A 67 -1.10 16.71 4.44
CA ALA A 67 -0.21 17.02 3.32
C ALA A 67 1.24 17.23 3.79
N GLY A 68 2.19 17.07 2.86
CA GLY A 68 3.61 17.27 3.10
C GLY A 68 4.12 16.49 4.31
N LYS A 69 4.95 17.14 5.13
CA LYS A 69 5.59 16.56 6.31
C LYS A 69 4.59 16.01 7.33
N ILE A 70 3.44 16.67 7.51
CA ILE A 70 2.39 16.19 8.44
C ILE A 70 1.88 14.81 8.00
N LYS A 71 1.77 14.58 6.69
CA LYS A 71 1.35 13.28 6.14
C LYS A 71 2.42 12.21 6.37
N GLU A 72 3.68 12.56 6.14
CA GLU A 72 4.83 11.68 6.35
C GLU A 72 4.96 11.27 7.83
N ASP A 73 4.90 12.24 8.74
CA ASP A 73 4.92 12.00 10.19
C ASP A 73 3.75 11.11 10.61
N LYS A 74 2.57 11.29 10.01
CA LYS A 74 1.41 10.45 10.28
C LYS A 74 1.61 9.01 9.83
N VAL A 75 2.22 8.80 8.68
CA VAL A 75 2.57 7.45 8.18
C VAL A 75 3.57 6.80 9.13
N ILE A 76 4.62 7.50 9.54
CA ILE A 76 5.63 7.00 10.48
C ILE A 76 4.98 6.61 11.81
N GLN A 77 4.11 7.48 12.35
CA GLN A 77 3.38 7.22 13.58
C GLN A 77 2.54 5.93 13.47
N LEU A 78 1.77 5.78 12.40
CA LEU A 78 0.88 4.64 12.23
C LEU A 78 1.64 3.34 11.95
N LYS A 79 2.72 3.37 11.14
CA LYS A 79 3.60 2.21 10.94
C LYS A 79 4.27 1.76 12.24
N SER A 80 4.74 2.71 13.04
CA SER A 80 5.34 2.41 14.36
C SER A 80 4.32 1.75 15.29
N ALA A 81 3.08 2.24 15.30
CA ALA A 81 2.00 1.62 16.07
C ALA A 81 1.66 0.21 15.56
N LEU A 82 1.64 0.01 14.24
CA LEU A 82 1.40 -1.29 13.61
C LEU A 82 2.52 -2.30 13.92
N CYS A 83 3.78 -1.88 13.83
CA CYS A 83 4.95 -2.71 14.19
C CYS A 83 4.86 -3.14 15.67
N LYS A 84 4.51 -2.21 16.58
CA LYS A 84 4.30 -2.54 18.00
C LYS A 84 3.19 -3.57 18.20
N GLN A 85 2.04 -3.42 17.56
CA GLN A 85 0.92 -4.36 17.68
C GLN A 85 1.27 -5.76 17.17
N THR A 86 2.15 -5.84 16.19
CA THR A 86 2.45 -7.08 15.47
C THR A 86 3.62 -7.86 16.05
N ILE A 87 4.57 -7.19 16.71
CA ILE A 87 5.57 -7.83 17.58
C ILE A 87 4.89 -8.65 18.70
N PHE A 88 3.69 -8.24 19.15
CA PHE A 88 2.89 -9.01 20.10
C PHE A 88 2.17 -10.23 19.50
N PHE A 89 2.04 -10.36 18.18
CA PHE A 89 1.20 -11.38 17.54
C PHE A 89 1.92 -12.32 16.55
N ASN A 90 3.05 -11.96 15.94
CA ASN A 90 3.89 -12.90 15.19
C ASN A 90 5.21 -12.27 14.67
N PHE A 91 6.28 -13.09 14.57
CA PHE A 91 7.65 -12.77 14.12
C PHE A 91 7.83 -12.40 12.62
N PHE A 92 6.87 -11.71 11.98
CA PHE A 92 6.91 -11.46 10.51
C PHE A 92 7.08 -10.00 10.08
N TYR A 93 7.27 -9.07 11.00
CA TYR A 93 7.53 -7.67 10.64
C TYR A 93 9.03 -7.43 10.68
N GLN A 94 9.67 -7.48 9.51
CA GLN A 94 10.95 -6.81 9.34
C GLN A 94 10.66 -5.32 9.19
N CYS A 95 10.49 -4.68 10.34
CA CYS A 95 10.87 -3.30 10.54
C CYS A 95 12.41 -3.26 10.42
#